data_AF-A0A3N5S2A3-F1
#
_entry.id   AF-A0A3N5S2A3-F1
#
_cell.length_a   1.000
_cell.length_b   1.000
_cell.length_c   1.000
_cell.angle_alpha   90.00
_cell.angle_beta   90.00
_cell.angle_gamma   90.00
#
_symmetry.space_group_name_H-M   'P 1'
#
loop_
_entity.id
_entity.type
_entity.pdbx_description
1 polymer ?
#
loop_
_entity_poly.entity_id
_entity_poly.type
_entity_poly.pdbx_seq_one_letter_code
_entity_poly.pdbx_strand_id
1 'polypeptide(L)'
;MSHPSIFKHRGRILIATLILLALACNMPGSGTPQASTPQATAFDPTKAALEFQATAMSQKLTEQAQATDVPATQAVSLPAQPTSAPPTETVAATEIVPTATQDFEERMKSAKILVYEDTPYIGLWIKDTLQGMGLKHTFVGDAMGDFMENLNSGIQWDLIILGAESHDYVSGDFFDVLTERVVKDKTALIVEFWYLDKISEGRVKPLMTKCGVKLQKNYDLADSIYWLESSAPVFTEPNMAIPLIHYDRYWSFQAGDYMRLLPGSEAALLAGMYQNRDSDYGVIASCFEGRVILQTFCNHDYHEADIQLLWENYIYTTLKNRFAALDQ
;
A
#
# COMPACT_ATOMS: atom_id res chain seq x y z
N MET A 1 69.48 7.44 45.02
CA MET A 1 69.00 6.38 44.13
C MET A 1 67.92 6.98 43.23
N SER A 2 68.23 7.21 41.96
CA SER A 2 67.35 7.88 40.98
C SER A 2 67.03 6.89 39.85
N HIS A 3 65.75 6.66 39.59
CA HIS A 3 65.23 5.76 38.56
C HIS A 3 65.12 6.46 37.20
N PRO A 4 65.75 5.95 36.12
CA PRO A 4 65.46 6.39 34.75
C PRO A 4 64.88 5.22 33.94
N SER A 5 63.56 5.18 33.72
CA SER A 5 63.00 4.25 32.71
C SER A 5 61.73 4.70 31.99
N ILE A 6 61.13 5.85 32.34
CA ILE A 6 59.82 6.23 31.77
C ILE A 6 59.95 6.89 30.38
N PHE A 7 61.10 7.46 30.02
CA PHE A 7 61.27 8.16 28.73
C PHE A 7 61.53 7.24 27.52
N LYS A 8 62.04 6.02 27.71
CA LYS A 8 62.36 5.10 26.60
C LYS A 8 61.14 4.40 25.99
N HIS A 9 60.04 4.26 26.73
CA HIS A 9 58.82 3.63 26.21
C HIS A 9 57.92 4.58 25.41
N ARG A 10 57.88 5.86 25.76
CA ARG A 10 57.09 6.85 25.01
C ARG A 10 57.64 7.12 23.61
N GLY A 11 58.96 7.16 23.44
CA GLY A 11 59.60 7.30 22.12
C GLY A 11 59.39 6.08 21.21
N ARG A 12 59.36 4.87 21.77
CA ARG A 12 59.12 3.63 21.01
C ARG A 12 57.68 3.49 20.53
N ILE A 13 56.71 3.96 21.32
CA ILE A 13 55.30 3.95 20.92
C ILE A 13 55.06 4.98 19.81
N LEU A 14 55.60 6.21 19.93
CA LEU A 14 55.46 7.24 18.90
C LEU A 14 56.12 6.85 17.56
N ILE A 15 57.28 6.19 17.59
CA ILE A 15 57.95 5.69 16.38
C ILE A 15 57.18 4.53 15.75
N ALA A 16 56.60 3.62 16.55
CA ALA A 16 55.78 2.52 16.03
C ALA A 16 54.50 3.04 15.36
N THR A 17 53.85 4.08 15.92
CA THR A 17 52.65 4.69 15.32
C THR A 17 52.97 5.45 14.03
N LEU A 18 54.12 6.15 13.96
CA LEU A 18 54.59 6.85 12.75
C LEU A 18 54.98 5.88 11.62
N ILE A 19 55.55 4.72 11.95
CA ILE A 19 55.87 3.68 10.96
C ILE A 19 54.60 3.01 10.42
N LEU A 20 53.59 2.77 11.26
CA LEU A 20 52.28 2.24 10.84
C LEU A 20 51.51 3.24 9.94
N LEU A 21 51.60 4.54 10.20
CA LEU A 21 51.02 5.58 9.34
C LEU A 21 51.76 5.73 8.00
N ALA A 22 53.08 5.52 7.96
CA ALA A 22 53.86 5.57 6.72
C ALA A 22 53.67 4.30 5.84
N LEU A 23 53.37 3.14 6.43
CA LEU A 23 53.07 1.89 5.71
C LEU A 23 51.64 1.88 5.13
N ALA A 24 50.71 2.67 5.66
CA ALA A 24 49.36 2.80 5.11
C ALA A 24 49.30 3.62 3.80
N CYS A 25 50.35 4.38 3.46
CA CYS A 25 50.37 5.23 2.27
C CYS A 25 51.18 4.67 1.09
N ASN A 26 51.71 3.44 1.16
CA ASN A 26 52.54 2.85 0.09
C ASN A 26 52.11 1.42 -0.33
N MET A 27 50.82 1.08 -0.20
CA MET A 27 50.30 -0.03 -1.00
C MET A 27 50.23 0.40 -2.46
N PRO A 28 50.80 -0.36 -3.41
CA PRO A 28 50.47 -0.20 -4.82
C PRO A 28 49.04 -0.72 -5.04
N GLY A 29 48.07 0.14 -4.73
CA GLY A 29 46.68 -0.03 -5.15
C GLY A 29 46.56 0.37 -6.61
N SER A 30 46.96 -0.54 -7.51
CA SER A 30 46.58 -0.44 -8.92
C SER A 30 45.11 -0.87 -9.05
N GLY A 31 44.24 0.10 -8.82
CA GLY A 31 42.81 0.04 -9.08
C GLY A 31 42.34 1.47 -9.03
N THR A 32 42.42 2.16 -10.18
CA THR A 32 41.82 3.48 -10.38
C THR A 32 40.41 3.49 -9.79
N PRO A 33 39.99 4.57 -9.10
CA PRO A 33 38.58 4.78 -8.84
C PRO A 33 37.93 4.99 -10.20
N GLN A 34 37.47 3.88 -10.78
CA GLN A 34 36.50 3.90 -11.85
C GLN A 34 35.31 4.60 -11.22
N ALA A 35 35.08 5.84 -11.66
CA ALA A 35 33.78 6.46 -11.52
C ALA A 35 32.78 5.36 -11.83
N SER A 36 31.96 5.00 -10.86
CA SER A 36 30.79 4.18 -11.07
C SER A 36 29.92 4.98 -12.03
N THR A 37 30.20 4.85 -13.32
CA THR A 37 29.22 4.98 -14.38
C THR A 37 27.96 4.35 -13.82
N PRO A 38 26.82 5.05 -13.75
CA PRO A 38 25.56 4.39 -13.46
C PRO A 38 25.54 3.20 -14.40
N GLN A 39 25.44 1.98 -13.85
CA GLN A 39 25.07 0.84 -14.67
C GLN A 39 23.77 1.29 -15.30
N ALA A 40 23.82 1.66 -16.59
CA ALA A 40 22.63 1.88 -17.36
C ALA A 40 21.83 0.60 -17.15
N THR A 41 20.72 0.72 -16.42
CA THR A 41 19.70 -0.31 -16.35
C THR A 41 19.55 -0.85 -17.76
N ALA A 42 19.89 -2.11 -17.96
CA ALA A 42 19.84 -2.71 -19.29
C ALA A 42 18.46 -2.40 -19.86
N PHE A 43 18.42 -1.68 -20.98
CA PHE A 43 17.17 -1.31 -21.62
C PHE A 43 16.45 -2.60 -21.98
N ASP A 44 15.37 -2.91 -21.27
CA ASP A 44 14.50 -4.03 -21.59
C ASP A 44 13.43 -3.50 -22.55
N PRO A 45 13.51 -3.84 -23.85
CA PRO A 45 12.55 -3.37 -24.84
C PRO A 45 11.13 -3.88 -24.54
N THR A 46 11.00 -5.03 -23.87
CA THR A 46 9.71 -5.58 -23.45
C THR A 46 9.12 -4.67 -22.38
N LYS A 47 9.92 -4.34 -21.36
CA LYS A 47 9.49 -3.44 -20.29
C LYS A 47 9.13 -2.05 -20.82
N ALA A 48 9.96 -1.47 -21.69
CA ALA A 48 9.67 -0.19 -22.32
C ALA A 48 8.36 -0.24 -23.14
N ALA A 49 8.15 -1.31 -23.92
CA ALA A 49 6.91 -1.49 -24.68
C ALA A 49 5.69 -1.64 -23.77
N LEU A 50 5.82 -2.35 -22.65
CA LEU A 50 4.77 -2.50 -21.64
C LEU A 50 4.45 -1.17 -20.95
N GLU A 51 5.46 -0.38 -20.61
CA GLU A 51 5.29 0.97 -20.06
C GLU A 51 4.60 1.90 -21.07
N PHE A 52 4.98 1.85 -22.35
CA PHE A 52 4.26 2.59 -23.40
C PHE A 52 2.80 2.14 -23.55
N GLN A 53 2.53 0.84 -23.51
CA GLN A 53 1.17 0.31 -23.61
C GLN A 53 0.32 0.69 -22.39
N ALA A 54 0.89 0.57 -21.18
CA ALA A 54 0.22 0.94 -19.94
C ALA A 54 -0.01 2.46 -19.86
N THR A 55 0.95 3.27 -20.32
CA THR A 55 0.79 4.73 -20.45
C THR A 55 -0.33 5.08 -21.43
N ALA A 56 -0.39 4.42 -22.60
CA ALA A 56 -1.45 4.65 -23.57
C ALA A 56 -2.83 4.24 -23.04
N MET A 57 -2.89 3.17 -22.23
CA MET A 57 -4.11 2.78 -21.54
C MET A 57 -4.52 3.81 -20.49
N SER A 58 -3.57 4.26 -19.65
CA SER A 58 -3.80 5.31 -18.65
C SER A 58 -4.32 6.62 -19.27
N GLN A 59 -3.75 7.05 -20.39
CA GLN A 59 -4.23 8.22 -21.13
C GLN A 59 -5.67 8.04 -21.61
N LYS A 60 -6.00 6.87 -22.17
CA LYS A 60 -7.37 6.59 -22.62
C LYS A 60 -8.37 6.56 -21.46
N LEU A 61 -7.98 6.02 -20.30
CA LEU A 61 -8.83 6.03 -19.10
C LEU A 61 -9.03 7.45 -18.56
N THR A 62 -7.98 8.27 -18.58
CA THR A 62 -8.04 9.70 -18.20
C THR A 62 -8.98 10.48 -19.13
N GLU A 63 -8.91 10.26 -20.44
CA GLU A 63 -9.83 10.86 -21.41
C GLU A 63 -11.28 10.42 -21.20
N GLN A 64 -11.50 9.15 -20.82
CA GLN A 64 -12.84 8.64 -20.51
C GLN A 64 -13.40 9.25 -19.21
N ALA A 65 -12.59 9.44 -18.19
CA ALA A 65 -13.02 10.09 -16.94
C ALA A 65 -13.43 11.55 -17.17
N GLN A 66 -12.69 12.29 -18.01
CA GLN A 66 -12.97 13.69 -18.36
C GLN A 66 -14.21 13.87 -19.25
N ALA A 67 -14.65 12.84 -19.97
CA ALA A 67 -15.82 12.90 -20.84
C ALA A 67 -17.18 12.86 -20.10
N THR A 68 -17.18 12.71 -18.77
CA THR A 68 -18.40 12.54 -17.95
C THR A 68 -19.03 13.86 -17.47
N ASP A 69 -18.38 15.01 -17.66
CA ASP A 69 -18.94 16.32 -17.31
C ASP A 69 -19.52 17.05 -18.54
N VAL A 70 -20.79 16.78 -18.83
CA VAL A 70 -21.60 17.66 -19.71
C VAL A 70 -22.76 18.23 -18.91
N PRO A 71 -22.86 19.57 -18.73
CA PRO A 71 -24.02 20.18 -18.09
C PRO A 71 -25.27 20.02 -18.94
N ALA A 72 -26.34 19.48 -18.34
CA ALA A 72 -27.66 19.49 -18.92
C ALA A 72 -28.20 20.92 -19.03
N THR A 73 -28.45 21.42 -20.24
CA THR A 73 -29.41 22.50 -20.49
C THR A 73 -29.78 22.55 -21.96
N GLN A 74 -31.00 22.12 -22.28
CA GLN A 74 -31.85 22.79 -23.26
C GLN A 74 -33.28 22.26 -23.15
N ALA A 75 -34.16 23.10 -22.61
CA ALA A 75 -35.59 22.93 -22.65
C ALA A 75 -36.08 23.13 -24.09
N VAL A 76 -36.78 22.12 -24.63
CA VAL A 76 -37.52 22.23 -25.89
C VAL A 76 -39.00 22.34 -25.55
N SER A 77 -39.59 23.51 -25.84
CA SER A 77 -41.02 23.76 -25.77
C SER A 77 -41.75 23.11 -26.96
N LEU A 78 -42.78 22.31 -26.70
CA LEU A 78 -43.75 21.88 -27.72
C LEU A 78 -45.03 22.75 -27.67
N PRO A 79 -45.71 23.02 -28.80
CA PRO A 79 -47.02 23.65 -28.81
C PRO A 79 -48.15 22.64 -28.51
N ALA A 80 -49.19 23.13 -27.84
CA ALA A 80 -50.35 22.39 -27.34
C ALA A 80 -51.45 22.13 -28.39
N GLN A 81 -52.17 21.00 -28.25
CA GLN A 81 -53.60 20.84 -28.60
C GLN A 81 -54.18 19.51 -28.01
N PRO A 82 -55.52 19.28 -27.95
CA PRO A 82 -56.19 19.00 -26.67
C PRO A 82 -56.94 17.65 -26.59
N THR A 83 -57.12 17.23 -25.32
CA THR A 83 -58.21 16.44 -24.72
C THR A 83 -58.64 15.09 -25.33
N SER A 84 -58.35 14.00 -24.60
CA SER A 84 -59.33 12.97 -24.24
C SER A 84 -58.88 12.20 -22.99
N ALA A 85 -59.65 12.24 -21.90
CA ALA A 85 -59.50 11.36 -20.74
C ALA A 85 -59.97 9.93 -21.10
N PRO A 86 -59.35 8.84 -20.58
CA PRO A 86 -59.74 8.24 -19.29
C PRO A 86 -58.60 7.39 -18.61
N PRO A 87 -58.89 6.56 -17.59
CA PRO A 87 -59.39 6.84 -16.25
C PRO A 87 -58.25 6.85 -15.19
N THR A 88 -58.59 7.35 -14.00
CA THR A 88 -57.72 7.40 -12.81
C THR A 88 -57.16 6.04 -12.42
N GLU A 89 -55.87 5.83 -12.63
CA GLU A 89 -55.09 4.87 -11.84
C GLU A 89 -54.63 5.55 -10.54
N THR A 90 -55.07 4.96 -9.44
CA THR A 90 -54.57 5.27 -8.10
C THR A 90 -53.07 5.01 -8.08
N VAL A 91 -52.27 6.08 -8.02
CA VAL A 91 -50.84 6.00 -7.76
C VAL A 91 -50.67 5.42 -6.37
N ALA A 92 -50.37 4.11 -6.30
CA ALA A 92 -49.81 3.53 -5.09
C ALA A 92 -48.50 4.28 -4.80
N ALA A 93 -48.38 4.84 -3.60
CA ALA A 93 -47.15 5.45 -3.14
C ALA A 93 -46.00 4.46 -3.35
N THR A 94 -45.04 4.85 -4.19
CA THR A 94 -43.77 4.13 -4.32
C THR A 94 -43.09 4.18 -2.95
N GLU A 95 -43.13 3.07 -2.24
CA GLU A 95 -42.31 2.85 -1.06
C GLU A 95 -40.85 2.94 -1.52
N ILE A 96 -40.14 3.94 -1.01
CA ILE A 96 -38.74 4.19 -1.33
C ILE A 96 -37.95 3.09 -0.62
N VAL A 97 -37.76 1.94 -1.27
CA VAL A 97 -36.85 0.91 -0.78
C VAL A 97 -35.43 1.51 -0.87
N PRO A 98 -34.69 1.67 0.24
CA PRO A 98 -33.31 2.12 0.16
C PRO A 98 -32.53 1.13 -0.69
N THR A 99 -31.88 1.62 -1.75
CA THR A 99 -31.04 0.78 -2.60
C THR A 99 -29.83 0.33 -1.79
N ALA A 100 -29.43 -0.95 -1.83
CA ALA A 100 -28.37 -1.53 -1.00
C ALA A 100 -27.05 -0.72 -0.96
N THR A 101 -26.77 0.07 -2.00
CA THR A 101 -25.66 1.02 -2.06
C THR A 101 -25.76 2.16 -1.03
N GLN A 102 -26.95 2.72 -0.79
CA GLN A 102 -27.15 3.75 0.25
C GLN A 102 -26.89 3.20 1.66
N ASP A 103 -27.30 1.96 1.94
CA ASP A 103 -27.03 1.29 3.22
C ASP A 103 -25.52 1.09 3.43
N PHE A 104 -24.80 0.68 2.39
CA PHE A 104 -23.34 0.56 2.45
C PHE A 104 -22.66 1.90 2.75
N GLU A 105 -22.99 2.97 2.03
CA GLU A 105 -22.36 4.29 2.22
C GLU A 105 -22.57 4.81 3.65
N GLU A 106 -23.77 4.65 4.21
CA GLU A 106 -24.07 5.05 5.59
C GLU A 106 -23.27 4.21 6.61
N ARG A 107 -23.16 2.90 6.39
CA ARG A 107 -22.33 2.00 7.21
C ARG A 107 -20.85 2.36 7.10
N MET A 108 -20.36 2.73 5.91
CA MET A 108 -18.99 3.16 5.69
C MET A 108 -18.71 4.48 6.43
N LYS A 109 -19.61 5.48 6.34
CA LYS A 109 -19.45 6.77 7.03
C LYS A 109 -19.48 6.66 8.55
N SER A 110 -20.12 5.62 9.08
CA SER A 110 -20.19 5.32 10.52
C SER A 110 -19.17 4.27 10.99
N ALA A 111 -18.34 3.75 10.07
CA ALA A 111 -17.31 2.76 10.37
C ALA A 111 -16.31 3.28 11.40
N LYS A 112 -15.94 2.40 12.33
CA LYS A 112 -14.87 2.59 13.29
C LYS A 112 -13.57 2.16 12.63
N ILE A 113 -12.74 3.14 12.30
CA ILE A 113 -11.47 2.91 11.61
C ILE A 113 -10.32 3.25 12.57
N LEU A 114 -9.38 2.33 12.75
CA LEU A 114 -8.13 2.53 13.49
C LEU A 114 -6.97 2.63 12.51
N VAL A 115 -6.12 3.64 12.67
CA VAL A 115 -5.04 3.93 11.71
C VAL A 115 -3.73 4.18 12.44
N TYR A 116 -2.73 3.36 12.13
CA TYR A 116 -1.32 3.62 12.39
C TYR A 116 -0.63 3.98 11.08
N GLU A 117 0.17 5.03 11.08
CA GLU A 117 0.94 5.50 9.92
C GLU A 117 2.21 6.18 10.43
N ASP A 118 3.38 5.64 10.09
CA ASP A 118 4.66 6.03 10.67
C ASP A 118 5.48 7.03 9.83
N THR A 119 4.85 7.72 8.89
CA THR A 119 5.50 8.64 7.94
C THR A 119 5.27 10.15 8.23
N PRO A 120 5.26 10.64 9.49
CA PRO A 120 4.82 12.01 9.79
C PRO A 120 5.69 13.11 9.16
N TYR A 121 6.91 12.78 8.72
CA TYR A 121 7.86 13.72 8.14
C TYR A 121 7.85 13.78 6.61
N ILE A 122 7.19 12.83 5.95
CA ILE A 122 7.21 12.69 4.48
C ILE A 122 5.82 12.71 3.84
N GLY A 123 4.77 12.54 4.66
CA GLY A 123 3.38 12.61 4.23
C GLY A 123 2.54 11.62 5.02
N LEU A 124 1.33 12.01 5.42
CA LEU A 124 0.38 11.11 6.08
C LEU A 124 -0.72 10.77 5.08
N TRP A 125 -0.34 10.16 3.95
CA TRP A 125 -1.21 9.95 2.80
C TRP A 125 -2.41 9.05 3.12
N ILE A 126 -2.28 8.08 4.02
CA ILE A 126 -3.40 7.23 4.46
C ILE A 126 -4.41 8.07 5.26
N LYS A 127 -3.92 8.85 6.24
CA LYS A 127 -4.76 9.77 7.01
C LYS A 127 -5.43 10.79 6.12
N ASP A 128 -4.69 11.39 5.20
CA ASP A 128 -5.20 12.44 4.31
C ASP A 128 -6.23 11.87 3.33
N THR A 129 -6.05 10.63 2.86
CA THR A 129 -7.06 9.88 2.09
C THR A 129 -8.36 9.70 2.89
N LEU A 130 -8.28 9.21 4.13
CA LEU A 130 -9.47 9.04 4.99
C LEU A 130 -10.20 10.36 5.25
N GLN A 131 -9.45 11.46 5.38
CA GLN A 131 -10.00 12.81 5.51
C GLN A 131 -10.69 13.28 4.22
N GLY A 132 -10.06 13.05 3.06
CA GLY A 132 -10.64 13.33 1.74
C GLY A 132 -11.94 12.56 1.50
N MET A 133 -11.97 11.29 1.91
CA MET A 133 -13.19 10.46 1.89
C MET A 133 -14.23 10.89 2.93
N GLY A 134 -13.92 11.81 3.85
CA GLY A 134 -14.81 12.24 4.92
C GLY A 134 -15.16 11.15 5.93
N LEU A 135 -14.23 10.22 6.18
CA LEU A 135 -14.39 9.10 7.11
C LEU A 135 -13.85 9.44 8.49
N LYS A 136 -14.64 9.12 9.52
CA LYS A 136 -14.20 9.24 10.91
C LYS A 136 -13.22 8.11 11.22
N HIS A 137 -12.11 8.46 11.86
CA HIS A 137 -11.07 7.50 12.19
C HIS A 137 -10.36 7.89 13.49
N THR A 138 -9.78 6.89 14.15
CA THR A 138 -8.85 7.04 15.26
C THR A 138 -7.45 6.94 14.69
N PHE A 139 -6.77 8.08 14.58
CA PHE A 139 -5.40 8.16 14.11
C PHE A 139 -4.43 8.18 15.30
N VAL A 140 -3.47 7.27 15.32
CA VAL A 140 -2.45 7.20 16.38
C VAL A 140 -1.04 7.58 15.90
N GLY A 141 -0.88 7.91 14.61
CA GLY A 141 0.44 8.20 14.04
C GLY A 141 1.41 7.03 14.19
N ASP A 142 2.64 7.32 14.63
CA ASP A 142 3.72 6.38 14.92
C ASP A 142 3.69 5.87 16.38
N ALA A 143 2.66 6.22 17.17
CA ALA A 143 2.53 5.83 18.57
C ALA A 143 2.12 4.36 18.71
N MET A 144 3.11 3.48 18.61
CA MET A 144 2.96 2.02 18.75
C MET A 144 2.23 1.58 20.02
N GLY A 145 2.46 2.29 21.14
CA GLY A 145 1.76 2.03 22.41
C GLY A 145 0.26 2.28 22.32
N ASP A 146 -0.12 3.44 21.76
CA ASP A 146 -1.51 3.84 21.59
C ASP A 146 -2.22 2.95 20.56
N PHE A 147 -1.50 2.51 19.51
CA PHE A 147 -2.02 1.53 18.58
C PHE A 147 -2.38 0.23 19.28
N MET A 148 -1.46 -0.31 20.10
CA MET A 148 -1.70 -1.54 20.84
C MET A 148 -2.81 -1.38 21.90
N GLU A 149 -2.90 -0.23 22.55
CA GLU A 149 -3.99 0.08 23.47
C GLU A 149 -5.36 0.01 22.75
N ASN A 150 -5.45 0.62 21.57
CA ASN A 150 -6.66 0.58 20.76
C ASN A 150 -6.99 -0.83 20.23
N LEU A 151 -5.97 -1.60 19.83
CA LEU A 151 -6.12 -2.99 19.41
C LEU A 151 -6.64 -3.89 20.54
N ASN A 152 -6.22 -3.64 21.79
CA ASN A 152 -6.68 -4.38 22.97
C ASN A 152 -7.96 -3.81 23.59
N SER A 153 -8.48 -2.70 23.08
CA SER A 153 -9.72 -2.11 23.56
C SER A 153 -10.94 -3.01 23.26
N GLY A 154 -12.04 -2.76 23.96
CA GLY A 154 -13.33 -3.41 23.68
C GLY A 154 -14.00 -2.92 22.38
N ILE A 155 -13.36 -2.04 21.61
CA ILE A 155 -13.91 -1.54 20.36
C ILE A 155 -13.92 -2.67 19.33
N GLN A 156 -15.07 -2.85 18.69
CA GLN A 156 -15.22 -3.67 17.49
C GLN A 156 -14.90 -2.80 16.29
N TRP A 157 -13.65 -2.87 15.84
CA TRP A 157 -13.19 -2.10 14.69
C TRP A 157 -13.81 -2.63 13.40
N ASP A 158 -14.20 -1.72 12.51
CA ASP A 158 -14.67 -2.07 11.18
C ASP A 158 -13.49 -2.22 10.23
N LEU A 159 -12.52 -1.32 10.30
CA LEU A 159 -11.29 -1.38 9.54
C LEU A 159 -10.10 -1.03 10.43
N ILE A 160 -9.02 -1.80 10.29
CA ILE A 160 -7.72 -1.47 10.86
C ILE A 160 -6.74 -1.26 9.70
N ILE A 161 -5.99 -0.16 9.75
CA ILE A 161 -4.94 0.16 8.79
C ILE A 161 -3.60 0.25 9.53
N LEU A 162 -2.61 -0.48 9.02
CA LEU A 162 -1.22 -0.45 9.49
C LEU A 162 -0.31 -0.01 8.33
N GLY A 163 0.04 1.28 8.29
CA GLY A 163 1.04 1.84 7.39
C GLY A 163 2.40 1.91 8.06
N ALA A 164 3.26 0.92 7.79
CA ALA A 164 4.59 0.79 8.38
C ALA A 164 5.67 0.94 7.29
N GLU A 165 5.96 2.19 6.93
CA GLU A 165 6.84 2.56 5.83
C GLU A 165 8.16 3.16 6.26
N SER A 166 8.25 3.82 7.42
CA SER A 166 9.35 4.73 7.82
C SER A 166 10.77 4.13 7.96
N HIS A 167 10.95 2.89 7.53
CA HIS A 167 12.13 2.05 7.73
C HIS A 167 12.52 1.80 9.19
N ASP A 168 11.67 2.20 10.13
CA ASP A 168 11.76 1.86 11.55
C ASP A 168 11.05 0.53 11.87
N TYR A 169 11.36 -0.04 13.03
CA TYR A 169 10.83 -1.34 13.44
C TYR A 169 9.47 -1.22 14.13
N VAL A 170 8.43 -1.80 13.54
CA VAL A 170 7.15 -2.03 14.22
C VAL A 170 7.17 -3.35 14.99
N SER A 171 6.60 -3.35 16.19
CA SER A 171 6.53 -4.50 17.09
C SER A 171 5.71 -5.61 16.48
N GLY A 172 6.26 -6.83 16.48
CA GLY A 172 5.55 -8.01 15.99
C GLY A 172 4.26 -8.34 16.78
N ASP A 173 4.11 -7.79 17.98
CA ASP A 173 3.02 -8.12 18.90
C ASP A 173 1.62 -7.75 18.37
N PHE A 174 1.56 -6.77 17.47
CA PHE A 174 0.33 -6.35 16.84
C PHE A 174 -0.26 -7.46 15.98
N PHE A 175 0.59 -8.23 15.29
CA PHE A 175 0.13 -9.22 14.33
C PHE A 175 -0.64 -10.37 14.95
N ASP A 176 -0.40 -10.71 16.21
CA ASP A 176 -1.21 -11.72 16.90
C ASP A 176 -2.64 -11.23 17.10
N VAL A 177 -2.79 -9.99 17.57
CA VAL A 177 -4.11 -9.37 17.78
C VAL A 177 -4.81 -9.13 16.44
N LEU A 178 -4.09 -8.61 15.43
CA LEU A 178 -4.63 -8.39 14.08
C LEU A 178 -5.11 -9.71 13.46
N THR A 179 -4.32 -10.79 13.58
CA THR A 179 -4.73 -12.11 13.09
C THR A 179 -6.01 -12.57 13.77
N GLU A 180 -6.12 -12.39 15.09
CA GLU A 180 -7.32 -12.75 15.82
C GLU A 180 -8.55 -11.94 15.35
N ARG A 181 -8.43 -10.62 15.24
CA ARG A 181 -9.51 -9.70 14.79
C ARG A 181 -10.00 -10.04 13.38
N VAL A 182 -9.09 -10.33 12.46
CA VAL A 182 -9.43 -10.70 11.07
C VAL A 182 -10.17 -12.04 11.01
N VAL A 183 -9.69 -13.03 11.78
CA VAL A 183 -10.19 -14.42 11.70
C VAL A 183 -11.48 -14.60 12.50
N LYS A 184 -11.56 -14.04 13.71
CA LYS A 184 -12.72 -14.22 14.61
C LYS A 184 -13.79 -13.17 14.40
N ASP A 185 -13.39 -11.90 14.33
CA ASP A 185 -14.33 -10.78 14.31
C ASP A 185 -14.68 -10.34 12.89
N LYS A 186 -14.11 -11.01 11.87
CA LYS A 186 -14.23 -10.66 10.44
C LYS A 186 -13.79 -9.20 10.15
N THR A 187 -12.92 -8.63 10.99
CA THR A 187 -12.42 -7.25 10.83
C THR A 187 -11.71 -7.08 9.49
N ALA A 188 -11.93 -5.95 8.81
CA ALA A 188 -11.17 -5.59 7.61
C ALA A 188 -9.78 -5.11 8.01
N LEU A 189 -8.78 -5.44 7.21
CA LEU A 189 -7.39 -5.10 7.49
C LEU A 189 -6.68 -4.66 6.20
N ILE A 190 -6.06 -3.50 6.22
CA ILE A 190 -5.11 -3.10 5.18
C ILE A 190 -3.75 -2.93 5.84
N VAL A 191 -2.74 -3.61 5.30
CA VAL A 191 -1.38 -3.51 5.82
C VAL A 191 -0.45 -3.07 4.70
N GLU A 192 0.36 -2.07 5.00
CA GLU A 192 1.57 -1.75 4.26
C GLU A 192 2.79 -2.06 5.12
N PHE A 193 3.74 -2.81 4.56
CA PHE A 193 5.06 -3.00 5.14
C PHE A 193 6.10 -3.19 4.03
N TRP A 194 7.31 -2.67 4.19
CA TRP A 194 8.38 -2.85 3.20
C TRP A 194 9.36 -3.98 3.54
N TYR A 195 9.27 -4.55 4.75
CA TYR A 195 10.31 -5.36 5.39
C TYR A 195 9.83 -6.75 5.87
N LEU A 196 8.92 -7.37 5.11
CA LEU A 196 8.58 -8.77 5.32
C LEU A 196 9.82 -9.67 5.42
N ASP A 197 10.91 -9.38 4.70
CA ASP A 197 12.17 -10.13 4.80
C ASP A 197 12.72 -10.26 6.23
N LYS A 198 12.45 -9.28 7.09
CA LYS A 198 12.90 -9.27 8.49
C LYS A 198 11.89 -9.87 9.45
N ILE A 199 10.60 -9.89 9.10
CA ILE A 199 9.52 -10.30 10.02
C ILE A 199 8.76 -11.55 9.60
N SER A 200 8.92 -12.05 8.37
CA SER A 200 8.08 -13.12 7.78
C SER A 200 8.10 -14.43 8.54
N GLU A 201 9.19 -14.73 9.25
CA GLU A 201 9.33 -15.93 10.08
C GLU A 201 8.90 -15.71 11.54
N GLY A 202 8.54 -14.48 11.91
CA GLY A 202 8.10 -14.07 13.23
C GLY A 202 6.57 -14.06 13.38
N ARG A 203 6.07 -13.10 14.15
CA ARG A 203 4.65 -13.00 14.55
C ARG A 203 3.68 -12.63 13.42
N VAL A 204 4.16 -12.13 12.28
CA VAL A 204 3.32 -11.91 11.08
C VAL A 204 3.00 -13.21 10.33
N LYS A 205 3.80 -14.27 10.54
CA LYS A 205 3.69 -15.54 9.80
C LYS A 205 2.28 -16.16 9.87
N PRO A 206 1.58 -16.20 11.02
CA PRO A 206 0.22 -16.72 11.08
C PRO A 206 -0.76 -15.94 10.19
N LEU A 207 -0.67 -14.60 10.17
CA LEU A 207 -1.49 -13.76 9.29
C LEU A 207 -1.22 -14.09 7.82
N MET A 208 0.05 -14.08 7.41
CA MET A 208 0.43 -14.37 6.02
C MET A 208 0.02 -15.78 5.59
N THR A 209 0.24 -16.78 6.44
CA THR A 209 -0.08 -18.18 6.14
C THR A 209 -1.59 -18.38 5.98
N LYS A 210 -2.40 -17.77 6.85
CA LYS A 210 -3.86 -17.82 6.75
C LYS A 210 -4.40 -17.01 5.57
N CYS A 211 -3.75 -15.88 5.28
CA CYS A 211 -4.00 -15.12 4.07
C CYS A 211 -3.70 -15.98 2.84
N GLY A 212 -2.70 -16.87 2.89
CA GLY A 212 -2.34 -17.76 1.81
C GLY A 212 -1.14 -17.29 0.99
N VAL A 213 -0.36 -16.36 1.54
CA VAL A 213 0.86 -15.82 0.92
C VAL A 213 2.08 -16.11 1.78
N LYS A 214 3.26 -16.00 1.16
CA LYS A 214 4.53 -15.97 1.88
C LYS A 214 5.52 -15.04 1.20
N LEU A 215 6.53 -14.62 1.96
CA LEU A 215 7.70 -13.96 1.42
C LEU A 215 8.34 -14.82 0.32
N GLN A 216 8.73 -14.16 -0.77
CA GLN A 216 9.54 -14.74 -1.83
C GLN A 216 10.98 -14.27 -1.75
N LYS A 217 11.20 -12.96 -1.80
CA LYS A 217 12.51 -12.29 -1.71
C LYS A 217 12.34 -10.76 -1.69
N ASN A 218 13.41 -10.04 -1.42
CA ASN A 218 13.46 -8.58 -1.39
C ASN A 218 13.16 -7.93 -2.74
N TYR A 219 12.54 -6.76 -2.66
CA TYR A 219 12.32 -5.82 -3.74
C TYR A 219 13.22 -4.59 -3.52
N ASP A 220 14.35 -4.56 -4.23
CA ASP A 220 15.46 -3.69 -3.86
C ASP A 220 15.20 -2.20 -4.12
N LEU A 221 14.58 -1.82 -5.23
CA LEU A 221 14.33 -0.43 -5.61
C LEU A 221 13.01 -0.33 -6.35
N ALA A 222 12.26 0.73 -6.11
CA ALA A 222 10.95 0.91 -6.71
C ALA A 222 11.03 0.97 -8.23
N ASP A 223 10.02 0.41 -8.87
CA ASP A 223 9.93 0.12 -10.28
C ASP A 223 8.46 -0.03 -10.67
N SER A 224 8.18 -0.13 -11.96
CA SER A 224 6.84 -0.22 -12.51
C SER A 224 6.06 -1.40 -11.94
N ILE A 225 4.98 -1.14 -11.20
CA ILE A 225 4.05 -2.16 -10.68
C ILE A 225 2.87 -2.30 -11.65
N TYR A 226 2.60 -3.54 -12.05
CA TYR A 226 1.53 -3.87 -12.98
C TYR A 226 0.36 -4.53 -12.26
N TRP A 227 -0.85 -4.22 -12.70
CA TRP A 227 -2.05 -4.94 -12.27
C TRP A 227 -2.07 -6.31 -12.90
N LEU A 228 -2.10 -7.34 -12.06
CA LEU A 228 -2.25 -8.74 -12.48
C LEU A 228 -3.72 -9.04 -12.72
N GLU A 229 -4.61 -8.44 -11.91
CA GLU A 229 -6.06 -8.56 -12.03
C GLU A 229 -6.70 -7.18 -12.17
N SER A 230 -6.59 -6.59 -13.37
CA SER A 230 -7.03 -5.22 -13.66
C SER A 230 -8.53 -4.93 -13.42
N SER A 231 -9.37 -5.95 -13.37
CA SER A 231 -10.80 -5.84 -13.06
C SER A 231 -11.12 -6.00 -11.57
N ALA A 232 -10.12 -6.21 -10.72
CA ALA A 232 -10.32 -6.34 -9.29
C ALA A 232 -10.90 -5.02 -8.73
N PRO A 233 -11.92 -5.07 -7.84
CA PRO A 233 -12.54 -3.87 -7.28
C PRO A 233 -11.56 -2.88 -6.66
N VAL A 234 -10.45 -3.35 -6.08
CA VAL A 234 -9.39 -2.47 -5.52
C VAL A 234 -8.76 -1.53 -6.54
N PHE A 235 -8.96 -1.76 -7.83
CA PHE A 235 -8.46 -0.92 -8.92
C PHE A 235 -9.56 -0.18 -9.67
N THR A 236 -10.83 -0.53 -9.43
CA THR A 236 -11.97 -0.04 -10.21
C THR A 236 -13.11 0.56 -9.39
N GLU A 237 -13.09 0.44 -8.05
CA GLU A 237 -14.13 0.95 -7.15
C GLU A 237 -13.55 1.61 -5.89
N PRO A 238 -13.99 2.84 -5.54
CA PRO A 238 -14.93 3.67 -6.27
C PRO A 238 -14.28 4.38 -7.47
N ASN A 239 -12.95 4.39 -7.54
CA ASN A 239 -12.20 5.06 -8.59
C ASN A 239 -11.53 4.07 -9.54
N MET A 240 -11.25 4.56 -10.74
CA MET A 240 -10.37 3.89 -11.67
C MET A 240 -8.93 4.30 -11.34
N ALA A 241 -8.22 3.43 -10.63
CA ALA A 241 -6.79 3.62 -10.40
C ALA A 241 -6.03 3.43 -11.74
N ILE A 242 -4.71 3.63 -11.74
CA ILE A 242 -3.86 3.22 -12.86
C ILE A 242 -2.70 2.35 -12.36
N PRO A 243 -2.11 1.50 -13.21
CA PRO A 243 -0.86 0.82 -12.88
C PRO A 243 0.22 1.83 -12.46
N LEU A 244 0.96 1.51 -11.40
CA LEU A 244 2.02 2.38 -10.87
C LEU A 244 3.31 2.19 -11.69
N ILE A 245 3.26 2.62 -12.95
CA ILE A 245 4.36 2.54 -13.92
C ILE A 245 5.30 3.75 -13.88
N HIS A 246 4.95 4.75 -13.06
CA HIS A 246 5.73 5.95 -12.85
C HIS A 246 6.07 6.03 -11.36
N TYR A 247 7.31 5.66 -11.03
CA TYR A 247 7.84 5.74 -9.67
C TYR A 247 8.62 7.05 -9.49
N ASP A 248 8.51 7.61 -8.29
CA ASP A 248 9.32 8.74 -7.81
C ASP A 248 10.00 8.29 -6.52
N ARG A 249 11.17 7.64 -6.68
CA ARG A 249 11.85 6.96 -5.57
C ARG A 249 12.19 7.96 -4.46
N TYR A 250 11.53 7.79 -3.32
CA TYR A 250 11.92 8.43 -2.08
C TYR A 250 12.98 7.60 -1.36
N TRP A 251 12.75 6.29 -1.27
CA TRP A 251 13.67 5.38 -0.60
C TRP A 251 14.79 4.92 -1.54
N SER A 252 16.03 5.12 -1.11
CA SER A 252 17.21 4.75 -1.91
C SER A 252 17.61 3.28 -1.77
N PHE A 253 16.90 2.50 -0.96
CA PHE A 253 17.12 1.07 -0.76
C PHE A 253 15.83 0.41 -0.24
N GLN A 254 15.65 -0.85 -0.63
CA GLN A 254 14.56 -1.73 -0.23
C GLN A 254 13.18 -1.05 -0.32
N ALA A 255 12.68 -0.96 -1.54
CA ALA A 255 11.32 -0.47 -1.83
C ALA A 255 10.23 -1.41 -1.32
N GLY A 256 10.59 -2.65 -0.95
CA GLY A 256 9.64 -3.59 -0.41
C GLY A 256 10.10 -5.04 -0.38
N ASP A 257 9.10 -5.92 -0.49
CA ASP A 257 9.28 -7.37 -0.64
C ASP A 257 8.31 -7.98 -1.64
N TYR A 258 8.73 -9.04 -2.30
CA TYR A 258 7.85 -9.84 -3.15
C TYR A 258 7.14 -10.92 -2.36
N MET A 259 5.85 -11.10 -2.65
CA MET A 259 5.02 -12.18 -2.17
C MET A 259 4.81 -13.23 -3.26
N ARG A 260 4.57 -14.46 -2.81
CA ARG A 260 4.06 -15.55 -3.65
C ARG A 260 2.94 -16.29 -2.96
N LEU A 261 2.06 -16.89 -3.76
CA LEU A 261 0.98 -17.72 -3.26
C LEU A 261 1.51 -19.02 -2.65
N LEU A 262 0.81 -19.48 -1.61
CA LEU A 262 0.94 -20.84 -1.09
C LEU A 262 0.15 -21.82 -1.99
N PRO A 263 0.58 -23.08 -2.12
CA PRO A 263 -0.16 -24.07 -2.89
C PRO A 263 -1.60 -24.23 -2.38
N GLY A 264 -2.58 -24.14 -3.28
CA GLY A 264 -4.00 -24.25 -2.95
C GLY A 264 -4.59 -23.05 -2.20
N SER A 265 -3.88 -21.92 -2.18
CA SER A 265 -4.40 -20.67 -1.62
C SER A 265 -5.58 -20.13 -2.42
N GLU A 266 -6.55 -19.53 -1.71
CA GLU A 266 -7.65 -18.74 -2.28
C GLU A 266 -7.32 -17.25 -2.39
N ALA A 267 -6.11 -16.83 -2.02
CA ALA A 267 -5.66 -15.46 -2.20
C ALA A 267 -5.37 -15.14 -3.66
N ALA A 268 -5.47 -13.87 -3.99
CA ALA A 268 -5.06 -13.33 -5.27
C ALA A 268 -3.90 -12.36 -5.09
N LEU A 269 -2.87 -12.47 -5.93
CA LEU A 269 -1.93 -11.38 -6.14
C LEU A 269 -2.57 -10.41 -7.13
N LEU A 270 -2.84 -9.20 -6.70
CA LEU A 270 -3.58 -8.21 -7.49
C LEU A 270 -2.63 -7.34 -8.31
N ALA A 271 -1.41 -7.11 -7.82
CA ALA A 271 -0.37 -6.42 -8.56
C ALA A 271 1.00 -7.03 -8.29
N GLY A 272 1.91 -6.87 -9.25
CA GLY A 272 3.25 -7.43 -9.18
C GLY A 272 4.17 -6.88 -10.27
N MET A 273 5.38 -7.41 -10.34
CA MET A 273 6.41 -6.87 -11.24
C MET A 273 6.32 -7.36 -12.67
N TYR A 274 5.51 -8.38 -12.93
CA TYR A 274 5.40 -9.02 -14.22
C TYR A 274 3.94 -9.35 -14.49
N GLN A 275 3.37 -8.81 -15.57
CA GLN A 275 1.96 -9.00 -15.94
C GLN A 275 1.52 -10.46 -16.13
N ASN A 276 2.45 -11.38 -16.36
CA ASN A 276 2.20 -12.80 -16.61
C ASN A 276 2.62 -13.71 -15.44
N ARG A 277 2.73 -13.15 -14.23
CA ARG A 277 3.12 -13.87 -13.01
C ARG A 277 2.05 -13.66 -11.95
N ASP A 278 0.97 -14.43 -12.07
CA ASP A 278 -0.22 -14.38 -11.20
C ASP A 278 -0.01 -14.98 -9.78
N SER A 279 1.08 -15.73 -9.59
CA SER A 279 1.30 -16.56 -8.40
C SER A 279 2.58 -16.25 -7.64
N ASP A 280 3.41 -15.34 -8.15
CA ASP A 280 4.62 -14.86 -7.49
C ASP A 280 5.06 -13.48 -8.02
N TYR A 281 6.06 -12.87 -7.38
CA TYR A 281 6.47 -11.48 -7.62
C TYR A 281 5.35 -10.45 -7.39
N GLY A 282 4.37 -10.80 -6.54
CA GLY A 282 3.29 -9.90 -6.17
C GLY A 282 3.73 -8.90 -5.12
N VAL A 283 3.16 -7.70 -5.18
CA VAL A 283 3.36 -6.62 -4.19
C VAL A 283 2.06 -6.09 -3.60
N ILE A 284 0.92 -6.49 -4.17
CA ILE A 284 -0.41 -6.33 -3.57
C ILE A 284 -1.07 -7.72 -3.56
N ALA A 285 -1.53 -8.16 -2.40
CA ALA A 285 -2.30 -9.39 -2.24
C ALA A 285 -3.64 -9.12 -1.58
N SER A 286 -4.65 -9.90 -1.96
CA SER A 286 -5.98 -9.89 -1.34
C SER A 286 -6.37 -11.28 -0.89
N CYS A 287 -6.96 -11.36 0.30
CA CYS A 287 -7.38 -12.62 0.93
C CYS A 287 -8.55 -12.38 1.88
N PHE A 288 -9.04 -13.45 2.53
CA PHE A 288 -10.21 -13.40 3.40
C PHE A 288 -11.42 -12.75 2.71
N GLU A 289 -11.76 -13.29 1.53
CA GLU A 289 -12.87 -12.81 0.71
C GLU A 289 -12.76 -11.31 0.36
N GLY A 290 -11.53 -10.78 0.27
CA GLY A 290 -11.26 -9.38 -0.03
C GLY A 290 -11.38 -8.42 1.15
N ARG A 291 -11.46 -8.92 2.38
CA ARG A 291 -11.42 -8.10 3.61
C ARG A 291 -10.01 -7.69 4.01
N VAL A 292 -9.00 -8.40 3.49
CA VAL A 292 -7.60 -8.13 3.80
C VAL A 292 -6.82 -7.78 2.56
N ILE A 293 -6.12 -6.65 2.60
CA ILE A 293 -5.13 -6.23 1.61
C ILE A 293 -3.76 -6.18 2.26
N LEU A 294 -2.78 -6.81 1.62
CA LEU A 294 -1.37 -6.71 1.98
C LEU A 294 -0.64 -6.00 0.84
N GLN A 295 -0.08 -4.83 1.13
CA GLN A 295 0.79 -4.05 0.27
C GLN A 295 2.22 -4.15 0.79
N THR A 296 3.16 -4.52 -0.07
CA THR A 296 4.56 -4.73 0.33
C THR A 296 5.54 -3.70 -0.21
N PHE A 297 5.05 -2.66 -0.88
CA PHE A 297 5.86 -1.57 -1.38
C PHE A 297 5.60 -0.29 -0.59
N CYS A 298 6.58 0.62 -0.57
CA CYS A 298 6.46 1.93 0.05
C CYS A 298 5.60 2.87 -0.79
N ASN A 299 4.58 3.50 -0.19
CA ASN A 299 3.76 4.50 -0.87
C ASN A 299 4.60 5.64 -1.45
N HIS A 300 5.53 6.17 -0.65
CA HIS A 300 6.28 7.38 -1.01
C HIS A 300 7.30 7.17 -2.14
N ASP A 301 7.42 5.96 -2.69
CA ASP A 301 8.15 5.71 -3.93
C ASP A 301 7.33 5.96 -5.21
N TYR A 302 6.08 6.41 -5.09
CA TYR A 302 5.15 6.67 -6.19
C TYR A 302 4.46 8.02 -6.04
N HIS A 303 3.78 8.47 -7.09
CA HIS A 303 3.06 9.74 -7.05
C HIS A 303 1.87 9.68 -6.08
N GLU A 304 1.81 10.67 -5.19
CA GLU A 304 0.79 10.78 -4.14
C GLU A 304 -0.64 10.62 -4.67
N ALA A 305 -0.98 11.27 -5.80
CA ALA A 305 -2.33 11.21 -6.35
C ALA A 305 -2.74 9.78 -6.77
N ASP A 306 -1.82 9.00 -7.35
CA ASP A 306 -2.08 7.62 -7.77
C ASP A 306 -2.24 6.71 -6.55
N ILE A 307 -1.41 6.94 -5.52
CA ILE A 307 -1.46 6.20 -4.26
C ILE A 307 -2.73 6.52 -3.46
N GLN A 308 -3.12 7.79 -3.35
CA GLN A 308 -4.35 8.17 -2.65
C GLN A 308 -5.58 7.55 -3.32
N LEU A 309 -5.68 7.57 -4.66
CA LEU A 309 -6.76 6.87 -5.38
C LEU A 309 -6.78 5.36 -5.09
N LEU A 310 -5.61 4.73 -5.02
CA LEU A 310 -5.49 3.33 -4.66
C LEU A 310 -5.95 3.05 -3.21
N TRP A 311 -5.58 3.91 -2.27
CA TRP A 311 -6.04 3.83 -0.88
C TRP A 311 -7.54 4.03 -0.72
N GLU A 312 -8.14 4.97 -1.46
CA GLU A 312 -9.61 5.14 -1.49
C GLU A 312 -10.30 3.84 -1.89
N ASN A 313 -9.77 3.17 -2.92
CA ASN A 313 -10.28 1.89 -3.37
C ASN A 313 -10.06 0.77 -2.35
N TYR A 314 -8.88 0.69 -1.72
CA TYR A 314 -8.64 -0.28 -0.64
C TYR A 314 -9.64 -0.14 0.50
N ILE A 315 -9.83 1.10 0.99
CA ILE A 315 -10.70 1.39 2.12
C ILE A 315 -12.14 1.03 1.78
N TYR A 316 -12.61 1.48 0.61
CA TYR A 316 -13.97 1.22 0.16
C TYR A 316 -14.27 -0.28 0.01
N THR A 317 -13.39 -0.99 -0.71
CA THR A 317 -13.62 -2.40 -1.06
C THR A 317 -13.50 -3.32 0.14
N THR A 318 -12.52 -3.08 1.03
CA THR A 318 -12.36 -3.90 2.23
C THR A 318 -13.50 -3.71 3.22
N LEU A 319 -13.99 -2.48 3.41
CA LEU A 319 -15.19 -2.21 4.21
C LEU A 319 -16.44 -2.88 3.61
N LYS A 320 -16.62 -2.77 2.29
CA LYS A 320 -17.72 -3.42 1.56
C LYS A 320 -17.72 -4.93 1.78
N ASN A 321 -16.56 -5.57 1.62
CA ASN A 321 -16.41 -7.02 1.82
C ASN A 321 -16.60 -7.42 3.28
N ARG A 322 -16.18 -6.59 4.24
CA ARG A 322 -16.44 -6.86 5.65
C ARG A 322 -17.93 -6.84 5.96
N PHE A 323 -18.64 -5.79 5.54
CA PHE A 323 -20.05 -5.66 5.81
C PHE A 323 -20.83 -6.82 5.18
N ALA A 324 -20.50 -7.20 3.94
CA ALA A 324 -21.06 -8.39 3.30
C ALA A 324 -20.77 -9.68 4.09
N ALA A 325 -19.60 -9.81 4.71
CA ALA A 325 -19.25 -10.98 5.53
C ALA A 325 -19.98 -11.02 6.88
N LEU A 326 -20.39 -9.87 7.43
CA LEU A 326 -21.19 -9.81 8.66
C LEU A 326 -22.67 -10.13 8.43
N ASP A 327 -23.16 -9.91 7.21
CA ASP A 327 -24.55 -10.13 6.84
C ASP A 327 -24.82 -11.61 6.44
N GLN A 328 -23.78 -12.47 6.47
CA GLN A 328 -23.84 -13.93 6.28
C GLN A 328 -23.83 -14.68 7.62
#